data_AF-A0A150TCZ8-F1
#
_entry.id   AF-A0A150TCZ8-F1
#
_cell.length_a   1.000
_cell.length_b   1.000
_cell.length_c   1.000
_cell.angle_alpha   90.00
_cell.angle_beta   90.00
_cell.angle_gamma   90.00
#
_symmetry.space_group_name_H-M   'P 1'
#
loop_
_entity.id
_entity.type
_entity.pdbx_description
1 polymer ?
#
loop_
_entity_poly.entity_id
_entity_poly.type
_entity_poly.pdbx_seq_one_letter_code
_entity_poly.pdbx_strand_id
1 'polypeptide(L)'
;MEAKEAGRELAGFDEQLADYFAKAPEAKLGILTNGIQWRFFTDIVNENVMDKEPFVQWDVLADEQPPIDFLTVLQKSEYNAGLLRAFAQRTRQQNLLVHLS
;
A
#
# COMPACT_ATOMS: atom_id res chain seq x y z
N MET A 1 3.95 -0.76 -9.63
CA MET A 1 4.82 -1.36 -8.61
C MET A 1 6.22 -0.83 -8.83
N GLU A 2 6.91 -0.49 -7.75
CA GLU A 2 8.32 -0.11 -7.74
C GLU A 2 9.08 -1.06 -6.80
N ALA A 3 10.19 -1.62 -7.28
CA ALA A 3 11.00 -2.57 -6.51
C ALA A 3 12.45 -2.09 -6.43
N LYS A 4 13.06 -2.25 -5.26
CA LYS A 4 14.46 -1.90 -4.99
C LYS A 4 15.24 -3.12 -4.52
N GLU A 5 16.56 -2.99 -4.56
CA GLU A 5 17.49 -4.00 -4.06
C GLU A 5 17.30 -4.24 -2.56
N ALA A 6 17.53 -5.47 -2.12
CA ALA A 6 17.38 -5.85 -0.72
C ALA A 6 18.28 -5.02 0.19
N GLY A 7 17.71 -4.52 1.28
CA GLY A 7 18.41 -3.66 2.24
C GLY A 7 18.52 -2.18 1.84
N ARG A 8 18.06 -1.78 0.65
CA ARG A 8 17.99 -0.36 0.29
C ARG A 8 16.85 0.33 1.00
N GLU A 9 17.14 1.48 1.61
CA GLU A 9 16.12 2.31 2.23
C GLU A 9 15.10 2.79 1.19
N LEU A 10 13.81 2.67 1.51
CA LEU A 10 12.72 3.02 0.60
C LEU A 10 12.38 4.52 0.58
N ALA A 11 12.93 5.29 1.52
CA ALA A 11 12.68 6.73 1.61
C ALA A 11 13.04 7.44 0.30
N GLY A 12 12.10 8.25 -0.22
CA GLY A 12 12.29 9.05 -1.43
C GLY A 12 11.94 8.33 -2.74
N PHE A 13 11.59 7.05 -2.71
CA PHE A 13 11.09 6.34 -3.90
C PHE A 13 9.57 6.43 -4.09
N ASP A 14 8.87 7.01 -3.12
CA ASP A 14 7.43 7.23 -3.18
C ASP A 14 7.03 8.16 -4.35
N GLU A 15 7.87 9.17 -4.66
CA GLU A 15 7.65 10.08 -5.80
C GLU A 15 7.71 9.35 -7.15
N GLN A 16 8.70 8.46 -7.32
CA GLN A 16 8.83 7.67 -8.54
C GLN A 16 7.60 6.77 -8.74
N LEU A 17 7.10 6.16 -7.67
CA LEU A 17 5.88 5.35 -7.72
C LEU A 17 4.64 6.21 -7.99
N ALA A 18 4.54 7.39 -7.37
CA ALA A 18 3.43 8.32 -7.56
C ALA A 18 3.29 8.76 -9.02
N ASP A 19 4.42 9.06 -9.68
CA ASP A 19 4.48 9.43 -11.10
C ASP A 19 3.95 8.31 -12.00
N TYR A 20 4.32 7.05 -11.72
CA TYR A 20 3.79 5.91 -12.47
C TYR A 20 2.31 5.68 -12.20
N PHE A 21 1.89 5.84 -10.95
CA PHE A 21 0.49 5.70 -10.54
C PHE A 21 -0.39 6.71 -11.29
N ALA A 22 -0.01 7.99 -11.32
CA ALA A 22 -0.77 9.04 -12.01
C ALA A 22 -0.86 8.85 -13.54
N LYS A 23 0.08 8.11 -14.14
CA LYS A 23 0.10 7.78 -15.58
C LYS A 23 -0.72 6.53 -15.92
N ALA A 24 -1.21 5.80 -14.93
CA ALA A 24 -2.02 4.59 -15.09
C ALA A 24 -3.40 4.79 -14.43
N PRO A 25 -4.38 5.41 -15.10
CA PRO A 25 -5.70 5.73 -14.53
C PRO A 25 -6.48 4.51 -13.99
N GLU A 26 -6.18 3.32 -14.51
CA GLU A 26 -6.74 2.05 -14.07
C GLU A 26 -6.10 1.50 -12.79
N ALA A 27 -4.94 2.05 -12.37
CA ALA A 27 -4.25 1.61 -11.18
C ALA A 27 -5.01 2.05 -9.93
N LYS A 28 -5.31 1.08 -9.07
CA LYS A 28 -5.93 1.29 -7.74
C LYS A 28 -5.03 0.85 -6.59
N LEU A 29 -3.85 0.31 -6.91
CA LEU A 29 -2.87 -0.19 -5.95
C LEU A 29 -1.45 0.21 -6.36
N GLY A 30 -0.80 0.98 -5.51
CA GLY A 30 0.64 1.23 -5.54
C GLY A 30 1.36 0.26 -4.61
N ILE A 31 2.51 -0.27 -5.04
CA ILE A 31 3.34 -1.16 -4.21
C ILE A 31 4.78 -0.68 -4.32
N LEU A 32 5.41 -0.37 -3.18
CA LEU A 32 6.83 -0.07 -3.05
C LEU A 32 7.48 -1.11 -2.14
N THR A 33 8.54 -1.76 -2.61
CA THR A 33 9.23 -2.78 -1.81
C THR A 33 10.73 -2.89 -2.10
N ASN A 34 11.51 -3.33 -1.11
CA ASN A 34 12.89 -3.79 -1.26
C ASN A 34 13.01 -5.30 -0.97
N GLY A 35 11.91 -6.04 -0.94
CA GLY A 35 11.84 -7.44 -0.53
C GLY A 35 11.76 -7.67 0.99
N ILE A 36 12.22 -6.72 1.81
CA ILE A 36 12.11 -6.76 3.28
C ILE A 36 10.92 -5.94 3.76
N GLN A 37 10.84 -4.70 3.30
CA GLN A 37 9.77 -3.77 3.59
C GLN A 37 8.79 -3.72 2.42
N TRP A 38 7.51 -3.73 2.74
CA TRP A 38 6.41 -3.63 1.80
C TRP A 38 5.50 -2.47 2.21
N ARG A 39 5.24 -1.56 1.27
CA ARG A 39 4.33 -0.44 1.46
C ARG A 39 3.27 -0.45 0.36
N PHE A 40 2.01 -0.38 0.77
CA PHE A 40 0.87 -0.43 -0.14
C PHE A 40 0.10 0.89 -0.10
N PHE A 41 -0.21 1.42 -1.28
CA PHE A 41 -0.84 2.73 -1.48
C PHE A 41 -2.11 2.62 -2.32
N THR A 42 -3.03 3.57 -2.17
CA THR A 42 -4.27 3.70 -2.96
C THR A 42 -4.43 5.13 -3.47
N ASP A 43 -5.57 5.45 -4.07
CA ASP A 43 -6.01 6.78 -4.50
C ASP A 43 -7.33 7.19 -3.80
N ILE A 44 -7.47 6.88 -2.50
CA ILE A 44 -8.74 7.08 -1.78
C ILE A 44 -9.04 8.57 -1.60
N VAL A 45 -8.01 9.39 -1.34
CA VAL A 45 -8.20 10.81 -1.06
C VAL A 45 -8.55 11.56 -2.33
N ASN A 46 -7.82 11.31 -3.43
CA ASN A 46 -8.04 11.94 -4.72
C ASN A 46 -7.89 10.87 -5.81
N GLU A 47 -8.89 10.74 -6.69
CA GLU A 47 -8.86 9.75 -7.76
C GLU A 47 -7.64 9.93 -8.67
N ASN A 48 -6.96 8.82 -9.00
CA ASN A 48 -5.75 8.78 -9.83
C ASN A 48 -4.55 9.56 -9.27
N VAL A 49 -4.60 9.98 -8.00
CA VAL A 49 -3.49 10.58 -7.28
C VAL A 49 -3.17 9.68 -6.10
N MET A 50 -1.95 9.13 -6.09
CA MET A 50 -1.52 8.24 -5.03
C MET A 50 -1.57 8.94 -3.66
N ASP A 51 -2.18 8.28 -2.69
CA ASP A 51 -2.19 8.73 -1.30
C ASP A 51 -0.74 8.82 -0.79
N LYS A 52 -0.42 9.89 -0.05
CA LYS A 52 0.95 10.12 0.45
C LYS A 52 1.43 9.07 1.45
N GLU A 53 0.50 8.58 2.26
CA GLU A 53 0.79 7.59 3.29
C GLU A 53 0.27 6.22 2.86
N PRO A 54 1.08 5.16 3.04
CA PRO A 54 0.63 3.79 2.80
C PRO A 54 -0.48 3.42 3.78
N PHE A 55 -1.43 2.61 3.33
CA PHE A 55 -2.50 2.10 4.18
C PHE A 55 -2.13 0.77 4.85
N VAL A 56 -1.19 0.01 4.27
CA VAL A 56 -0.58 -1.18 4.87
C VAL A 56 0.94 -1.07 4.71
N GLN A 57 1.65 -1.36 5.79
CA GLN A 57 3.09 -1.54 5.81
C GLN A 57 3.41 -2.87 6.47
N TRP A 58 4.43 -3.55 5.98
CA TRP A 58 4.88 -4.82 6.56
C TRP A 58 6.40 -4.96 6.40
N ASP A 59 7.07 -5.25 7.51
CA ASP A 59 8.47 -5.65 7.54
C ASP A 59 8.55 -7.16 7.79
N VAL A 60 9.02 -7.91 6.78
CA VAL A 60 9.08 -9.37 6.85
C VAL A 60 10.06 -9.89 7.91
N LEU A 61 10.96 -9.04 8.41
CA LEU A 61 11.93 -9.38 9.45
C LEU A 61 11.51 -8.90 10.84
N ALA A 62 10.44 -8.12 10.95
CA ALA A 62 9.89 -7.73 12.24
C ALA A 62 9.10 -8.91 12.87
N ASP A 63 9.00 -8.90 14.21
CA ASP A 63 8.17 -9.86 14.96
C ASP A 63 6.70 -9.45 14.92
N GLU A 64 6.18 -9.28 13.69
CA GLU A 64 4.79 -8.94 13.42
C GLU A 64 4.17 -10.01 12.52
N GLN A 65 2.87 -10.26 12.74
CA GLN A 65 2.16 -11.17 11.85
C GLN A 65 2.05 -10.55 10.46
N PRO A 66 2.25 -11.32 9.38
CA PRO A 66 2.01 -10.82 8.04
C PRO A 66 0.57 -10.28 7.92
N PRO A 67 0.31 -9.30 7.05
CA PRO A 67 -1.03 -8.74 6.87
C PRO A 67 -1.92 -9.69 6.05
N ILE A 68 -2.19 -10.90 6.58
CA ILE A 68 -2.86 -12.01 5.89
C ILE A 68 -4.22 -11.57 5.34
N ASP A 69 -5.00 -10.82 6.10
CA ASP A 69 -6.31 -10.31 5.66
C ASP A 69 -6.19 -9.46 4.38
N PHE A 70 -5.18 -8.61 4.31
CA PHE A 70 -4.92 -7.80 3.13
C PHE A 70 -4.38 -8.64 1.97
N LEU A 71 -3.43 -9.55 2.24
CA LEU A 71 -2.89 -10.45 1.22
C LEU A 71 -3.99 -11.33 0.59
N THR A 72 -4.99 -11.72 1.37
CA THR A 72 -6.19 -12.42 0.87
C THR A 72 -6.98 -11.56 -0.12
N VAL A 73 -7.15 -10.25 0.13
CA VAL A 73 -7.82 -9.33 -0.81
C VAL A 73 -7.11 -9.24 -2.16
N LEU A 74 -5.79 -9.47 -2.19
CA LEU A 74 -4.99 -9.46 -3.43
C LEU A 74 -5.05 -10.78 -4.21
N GLN A 75 -5.60 -11.85 -3.64
CA GLN A 75 -5.70 -13.13 -4.33
C GLN A 75 -6.63 -13.02 -5.53
N LYS A 76 -6.26 -13.65 -6.66
CA LYS A 76 -7.01 -13.54 -7.92
C LYS A 76 -8.49 -13.94 -7.80
N SER A 77 -8.83 -14.91 -6.93
CA SER A 77 -10.23 -15.32 -6.70
C SER A 77 -11.04 -14.29 -5.93
N GLU A 78 -10.38 -13.51 -5.07
CA GLU A 78 -11.02 -12.54 -4.17
C GLU A 78 -10.92 -11.10 -4.69
N TYR A 79 -9.99 -10.84 -5.61
CA TYR A 79 -9.65 -9.48 -6.01
C TYR A 79 -10.82 -8.77 -6.71
N ASN A 80 -11.20 -7.64 -6.12
CA ASN A 80 -12.12 -6.67 -6.67
C ASN A 80 -11.68 -5.27 -6.22
N ALA A 81 -11.62 -4.31 -7.14
CA ALA A 81 -11.26 -2.93 -6.84
C ALA A 81 -12.14 -2.33 -5.72
N GLY A 82 -13.43 -2.71 -5.64
CA GLY A 82 -14.32 -2.29 -4.56
C GLY A 82 -13.92 -2.85 -3.19
N LEU A 83 -13.47 -4.11 -3.13
CA LEU A 83 -13.00 -4.73 -1.88
C LEU A 83 -11.67 -4.13 -1.43
N LEU A 84 -10.73 -3.94 -2.35
CA LEU A 84 -9.48 -3.23 -2.08
C LEU A 84 -9.75 -1.85 -1.49
N ARG A 85 -10.64 -1.07 -2.12
CA ARG A 85 -10.99 0.28 -1.67
C ARG A 85 -11.63 0.25 -0.28
N ALA A 86 -12.60 -0.65 -0.04
CA ALA A 86 -13.27 -0.77 1.25
C ALA A 86 -12.29 -1.17 2.37
N PHE A 87 -11.36 -2.09 2.08
CA PHE A 87 -10.30 -2.49 3.02
C PHE A 87 -9.41 -1.30 3.36
N ALA A 88 -8.85 -0.61 2.35
CA ALA A 88 -7.95 0.50 2.55
C ALA A 88 -8.62 1.68 3.30
N GLN A 89 -9.90 1.98 3.03
CA GLN A 89 -10.66 2.98 3.80
C GLN A 89 -10.77 2.62 5.29
N ARG A 90 -11.08 1.35 5.59
CA ARG A 90 -11.19 0.85 6.97
C ARG A 90 -9.84 0.93 7.69
N THR A 91 -8.77 0.45 7.07
CA THR A 91 -7.44 0.44 7.68
C THR A 91 -6.95 1.86 7.96
N ARG A 92 -7.13 2.81 7.01
CA ARG A 92 -6.79 4.22 7.23
C ARG A 92 -7.56 4.81 8.41
N GLN A 93 -8.85 4.51 8.55
CA GLN A 93 -9.65 4.98 9.67
C GLN A 93 -9.16 4.43 11.01
N GLN A 94 -8.76 3.16 11.06
CA GLN A 94 -8.21 2.53 12.26
C GLN A 94 -6.87 3.17 12.65
N ASN A 95 -5.97 3.39 11.70
CA ASN A 95 -4.65 3.99 11.96
C ASN A 95 -4.79 5.41 12.54
N LEU A 96 -5.73 6.21 12.05
CA LEU A 96 -6.00 7.55 12.58
C LEU A 96 -6.47 7.53 14.05
N LEU A 97 -7.22 6.51 14.46
CA LEU A 97 -7.69 6.39 15.84
C LEU A 97 -6.56 6.01 16.81
N VAL A 98 -5.63 5.16 16.37
CA VAL A 98 -4.46 4.74 17.17
C VAL A 98 -3.50 5.90 17.43
N HIS A 99 -3.39 6.86 16.50
CA HIS A 99 -2.53 8.04 16.67
C HIS A 99 -3.15 9.17 17.52
N LEU A 100 -4.43 9.04 17.92
CA LEU A 100 -5.14 10.02 18.76
C LEU A 100 -5.32 9.55 20.22
N SER A 101 -4.89 8.32 20.54
CA SER A 101 -4.94 7.70 21.87
C SER A 101 -3.57 7.65 22.53
#